data_AF-A0A2G9T618-F1
#
_entry.id   AF-A0A2G9T618-F1
#
_cell.length_a   1.000
_cell.length_b   1.000
_cell.length_c   1.000
_cell.angle_alpha   90.00
_cell.angle_beta   90.00
_cell.angle_gamma   90.00
#
_symmetry.space_group_name_H-M   'P 1'
#
loop_
_entity.id
_entity.type
_entity.pdbx_description
1 polymer ?
#
loop_
_entity_poly.entity_id
_entity_poly.type
_entity_poly.pdbx_seq_one_letter_code
_entity_poly.pdbx_strand_id
1 'polypeptide(L)'
;MIIVSSYTANLAAFLTLEKMQAPIESVEDLAKQTKIKYGIQGGGSTASFFKIYQRMWRYMESQVPSVFVSSYAEGIERVRSHKGRYAFLLEATANEYENTRKPCDTMKV
;
A
#
# COMPACT_ATOMS: atom_id res chain seq x y z
N MET A 1 36.28 2.66 27.54
CA MET A 1 34.80 2.64 27.35
C MET A 1 34.45 3.13 25.93
N ILE A 2 34.70 2.31 24.91
CA ILE A 2 34.38 2.66 23.51
C ILE A 2 33.20 1.83 23.03
N ILE A 3 33.19 0.53 23.35
CA ILE A 3 32.17 -0.43 22.93
C ILE A 3 30.77 -0.05 23.44
N VAL A 4 30.66 0.34 24.72
CA VAL A 4 29.37 0.73 25.33
C VAL A 4 28.85 2.03 24.73
N SER A 5 29.72 3.01 24.49
CA SER A 5 29.37 4.30 23.89
C SER A 5 28.95 4.16 22.42
N SER A 6 29.60 3.27 21.66
CA SER A 6 29.18 2.93 20.29
C SER A 6 27.83 2.22 20.24
N TYR A 7 27.53 1.34 21.20
CA TYR A 7 26.22 0.68 21.29
C TYR A 7 25.10 1.67 21.62
N THR A 8 25.33 2.58 22.59
CA THR A 8 24.36 3.63 22.91
C THR A 8 24.19 4.62 21.76
N ALA A 9 25.26 4.95 21.02
CA ALA A 9 25.19 5.84 19.87
C ALA A 9 24.44 5.19 18.68
N ASN A 10 24.69 3.92 18.38
CA ASN A 10 23.96 3.21 17.33
C ASN A 10 22.49 2.97 17.70
N LEU A 11 22.21 2.67 18.97
CA LEU A 11 20.84 2.52 19.45
C LEU A 11 20.08 3.85 19.39
N ALA A 12 20.71 4.95 19.83
CA ALA A 12 20.13 6.29 19.72
C ALA A 12 19.90 6.68 18.25
N ALA A 13 20.88 6.41 17.37
CA ALA A 13 20.73 6.63 15.94
C ALA A 13 19.56 5.83 15.37
N PHE A 14 19.41 4.55 15.72
CA PHE A 14 18.30 3.71 15.30
C PHE A 14 16.94 4.19 15.83
N LEU A 15 16.88 4.65 17.08
CA LEU A 15 15.66 5.19 17.69
C LEU A 15 15.25 6.55 17.09
N THR A 16 16.23 7.36 16.65
CA THR A 16 15.96 8.63 15.93
C THR A 16 15.69 8.42 14.44
N LEU A 17 16.21 7.34 13.86
CA LEU A 17 15.88 6.83 12.54
C LEU A 17 14.68 5.91 12.67
N GLU A 18 13.52 6.45 13.05
CA GLU A 18 12.26 5.84 12.63
C GLU A 18 12.21 5.95 11.11
N LYS A 19 12.87 5.01 10.42
CA LYS A 19 12.63 4.80 9.00
C LYS A 19 11.16 4.45 8.90
N MET A 20 10.37 5.38 8.38
CA MET A 20 9.11 5.05 7.72
C MET A 20 9.44 4.23 6.46
N GLN A 21 9.97 3.02 6.65
CA GLN A 21 10.14 2.07 5.57
C GLN A 21 8.75 1.60 5.21
N ALA A 22 8.25 2.12 4.10
CA ALA A 22 7.06 1.59 3.48
C ALA A 22 7.31 0.09 3.26
N PRO A 23 6.43 -0.81 3.75
CA PRO A 23 6.62 -2.26 3.59
C PRO A 23 6.53 -2.71 2.12
N ILE A 24 6.23 -1.79 1.20
CA ILE A 24 6.10 -1.99 -0.24
C ILE A 24 6.83 -0.83 -0.91
N GLU A 25 7.70 -1.13 -1.86
CA GLU A 25 8.36 -0.14 -2.73
C GLU A 25 7.90 -0.25 -4.19
N SER A 26 7.31 -1.38 -4.58
CA SER A 26 6.91 -1.65 -5.97
C SER A 26 5.64 -2.51 -6.07
N VAL A 27 5.01 -2.46 -7.25
CA VAL A 27 3.85 -3.31 -7.58
C VAL A 27 4.25 -4.79 -7.62
N GLU A 28 5.49 -5.07 -8.01
CA GLU A 28 6.06 -6.41 -8.00
C GLU A 28 6.15 -6.96 -6.58
N ASP A 29 6.49 -6.13 -5.60
CA ASP A 29 6.53 -6.56 -4.20
C ASP A 29 5.14 -6.91 -3.69
N LEU A 30 4.11 -6.13 -4.06
CA LEU A 30 2.71 -6.48 -3.81
C LEU A 30 2.33 -7.85 -4.39
N ALA A 31 2.79 -8.16 -5.61
CA ALA A 31 2.48 -9.41 -6.29
C ALA A 31 3.27 -10.64 -5.76
N LYS A 32 4.39 -10.41 -5.04
CA LYS A 32 5.20 -11.47 -4.41
C LYS A 32 4.68 -11.86 -3.02
N GLN A 33 3.98 -10.95 -2.35
CA GLN A 33 3.49 -11.15 -0.98
C GLN A 33 1.96 -11.32 -0.92
N THR A 34 1.46 -11.83 0.19
CA THR A 34 0.02 -12.07 0.42
C THR A 34 -0.53 -11.42 1.70
N LYS A 35 0.33 -10.78 2.49
CA LYS A 35 0.02 -10.15 3.78
C LYS A 35 -0.80 -8.88 3.62
N ILE A 36 -0.47 -8.07 2.63
CA ILE A 36 -1.14 -6.83 2.25
C ILE A 36 -2.03 -7.17 1.07
N LYS A 37 -3.35 -7.14 1.30
CA LYS A 37 -4.31 -7.36 0.24
C LYS A 37 -4.29 -6.15 -0.69
N TYR A 38 -4.56 -6.35 -1.97
CA TYR A 38 -4.69 -5.24 -2.89
C TYR A 38 -5.90 -5.43 -3.78
N GLY A 39 -6.50 -4.31 -4.17
CA GLY A 39 -7.73 -4.29 -4.95
C GLY A 39 -7.88 -3.03 -5.77
N ILE A 40 -8.92 -3.03 -6.60
CA ILE A 40 -9.23 -1.98 -7.58
C ILE A 40 -10.73 -1.74 -7.65
N GLN A 41 -11.11 -0.63 -8.26
CA GLN A 41 -12.51 -0.37 -8.56
C GLN A 41 -13.02 -1.37 -9.60
N GLY A 42 -14.14 -2.04 -9.28
CA GLY A 42 -14.79 -2.96 -10.20
C GLY A 42 -15.35 -2.24 -11.42
N GLY A 43 -15.19 -2.84 -12.61
CA GLY A 43 -15.79 -2.33 -13.85
C GLY A 43 -15.13 -1.08 -14.46
N GLY A 44 -14.04 -0.58 -13.90
CA GLY A 44 -13.30 0.58 -14.42
C GLY A 44 -12.21 0.25 -15.46
N SER A 45 -11.60 1.29 -16.02
CA SER A 45 -10.41 1.22 -16.91
C SER A 45 -9.28 0.42 -16.27
N THR A 46 -9.01 0.67 -14.98
CA THR A 46 -8.00 -0.02 -14.18
C THR A 46 -8.25 -1.53 -14.10
N ALA A 47 -9.52 -1.97 -13.99
CA ALA A 47 -9.85 -3.39 -13.98
C ALA A 47 -9.55 -4.07 -15.31
N SER A 48 -9.86 -3.41 -16.43
CA SER A 48 -9.53 -3.91 -17.75
C SER A 48 -8.01 -4.01 -17.98
N PHE A 49 -7.23 -3.06 -17.44
CA PHE A 49 -5.77 -3.12 -17.47
C PHE A 49 -5.24 -4.34 -16.72
N PHE A 50 -5.70 -4.57 -15.48
CA PHE A 50 -5.21 -5.70 -14.68
C PHE A 50 -5.67 -7.06 -15.20
N LYS A 51 -6.76 -7.17 -15.96
CA LYS A 51 -7.14 -8.43 -16.64
C LYS A 51 -6.04 -8.96 -17.57
N ILE A 52 -5.25 -8.07 -18.17
CA ILE A 52 -4.08 -8.43 -18.99
C ILE A 52 -2.96 -8.98 -18.10
N TYR A 53 -2.78 -8.41 -16.91
CA TYR A 53 -1.86 -8.87 -15.87
C TYR A 53 -2.43 -10.05 -15.06
N GLN A 54 -2.49 -11.21 -15.70
CA GLN A 54 -3.19 -12.41 -15.18
C GLN A 54 -2.82 -12.82 -13.75
N ARG A 55 -1.55 -12.67 -13.34
CA ARG A 55 -1.11 -13.08 -12.00
C ARG A 55 -1.81 -12.27 -10.89
N MET A 56 -1.80 -10.95 -11.02
CA MET A 56 -2.45 -10.05 -10.05
C MET A 56 -3.97 -10.17 -10.13
N TRP A 57 -4.51 -10.31 -11.34
CA TRP A 57 -5.95 -10.48 -11.55
C TRP A 57 -6.49 -11.75 -10.88
N ARG A 58 -5.84 -12.91 -11.08
CA ARG A 58 -6.22 -14.17 -10.44
C ARG A 58 -6.10 -14.09 -8.92
N TYR A 59 -5.10 -13.39 -8.40
CA TYR A 59 -5.01 -13.13 -6.96
C TYR A 59 -6.25 -12.35 -6.50
N MET A 60 -6.61 -11.25 -7.16
CA MET A 60 -7.76 -10.42 -6.81
C MET A 60 -9.09 -11.19 -6.88
N GLU A 61 -9.30 -12.01 -7.92
CA GLU A 61 -10.50 -12.85 -8.07
C GLU A 61 -10.60 -13.96 -7.01
N SER A 62 -9.48 -14.52 -6.56
CA SER A 62 -9.46 -15.60 -5.57
C SER A 62 -9.62 -15.13 -4.12
N GLN A 63 -9.60 -13.81 -3.86
CA GLN A 63 -9.72 -13.30 -2.49
C GLN A 63 -11.17 -13.33 -1.98
N VAL A 64 -11.34 -13.92 -0.79
CA VAL A 64 -12.58 -13.85 0.01
C VAL A 64 -12.24 -13.22 1.36
N PRO A 65 -12.90 -12.13 1.78
CA PRO A 65 -13.89 -11.33 1.07
C PRO A 65 -13.30 -10.56 -0.12
N SER A 66 -14.16 -10.15 -1.06
CA SER A 66 -13.77 -9.44 -2.28
C SER A 66 -12.87 -8.24 -1.98
N VAL A 67 -11.77 -8.14 -2.73
CA VAL A 67 -10.87 -6.97 -2.70
C VAL A 67 -11.33 -5.87 -3.65
N PHE A 68 -12.28 -6.13 -4.54
CA PHE A 68 -12.85 -5.10 -5.39
C PHE A 68 -13.75 -4.15 -4.58
N VAL A 69 -13.77 -2.89 -4.99
CA VAL A 69 -14.63 -1.84 -4.43
C VAL A 69 -15.50 -1.23 -5.52
N SER A 70 -16.63 -0.64 -5.14
CA SER A 70 -17.58 -0.03 -6.09
C SER A 70 -17.17 1.38 -6.53
N SER A 71 -16.50 2.14 -5.65
CA SER A 71 -16.11 3.53 -5.88
C SER A 71 -14.72 3.85 -5.32
N TYR A 72 -14.11 4.94 -5.79
CA TYR A 72 -12.84 5.43 -5.24
C TYR A 72 -12.96 5.84 -3.77
N ALA A 73 -14.06 6.49 -3.38
CA ALA A 73 -14.28 6.88 -1.99
C ALA A 73 -14.29 5.66 -1.05
N GLU A 74 -14.97 4.58 -1.45
CA GLU A 74 -14.96 3.31 -0.72
C GLU A 74 -13.55 2.70 -0.65
N GLY A 75 -12.81 2.72 -1.77
CA GLY A 75 -11.44 2.22 -1.84
C GLY A 75 -10.48 2.96 -0.90
N ILE A 76 -10.55 4.30 -0.89
CA ILE A 76 -9.73 5.16 -0.03
C ILE A 76 -10.07 4.91 1.44
N GLU A 77 -11.36 4.88 1.80
CA GLU A 77 -11.79 4.60 3.17
C GLU A 77 -11.37 3.18 3.62
N ARG A 78 -11.38 2.22 2.69
CA ARG A 78 -10.90 0.87 2.96
C ARG A 78 -9.40 0.84 3.26
N VAL A 79 -8.58 1.62 2.56
CA VAL A 79 -7.14 1.76 2.86
C VAL A 79 -6.94 2.33 4.27
N ARG A 80 -7.68 3.41 4.60
CA ARG A 80 -7.62 4.06 5.92
C ARG A 80 -8.00 3.11 7.07
N SER A 81 -9.09 2.36 6.91
CA SER A 81 -9.59 1.43 7.93
C SER A 81 -8.69 0.21 8.15
N HIS A 82 -7.96 -0.24 7.13
CA HIS A 82 -7.14 -1.46 7.18
C HIS A 82 -5.70 -1.24 7.68
N LYS A 83 -5.32 -0.02 8.07
CA LYS A 83 -4.04 0.32 8.72
C LYS A 83 -2.81 -0.31 8.04
N GLY A 84 -2.70 -0.14 6.72
CA GLY A 84 -1.57 -0.64 5.92
C GLY A 84 -1.63 -2.13 5.54
N ARG A 85 -2.74 -2.84 5.81
CA ARG A 85 -2.98 -4.22 5.36
C ARG A 85 -3.77 -4.32 4.05
N TYR A 86 -4.15 -3.18 3.48
CA TYR A 86 -4.84 -3.08 2.21
C TYR A 86 -4.23 -1.97 1.37
N ALA A 87 -3.93 -2.26 0.11
CA ALA A 87 -3.48 -1.31 -0.90
C ALA A 87 -4.55 -1.15 -1.98
N PHE A 88 -4.85 0.10 -2.34
CA PHE A 88 -5.81 0.39 -3.39
C PHE A 88 -5.06 0.91 -4.61
N LEU A 89 -5.25 0.25 -5.76
CA LEU A 89 -4.63 0.66 -7.01
C LEU A 89 -5.63 1.54 -7.76
N LEU A 90 -5.24 2.78 -8.01
CA LEU A 90 -6.02 3.79 -8.72
C LEU A 90 -5.13 4.57 -9.69
N GLU A 91 -5.73 5.44 -10.49
CA GLU A 91 -5.01 6.27 -11.45
C GLU A 91 -4.06 7.25 -10.74
N ALA A 92 -2.91 7.53 -11.37
CA ALA A 92 -1.85 8.33 -10.76
C ALA A 92 -2.31 9.75 -10.37
N THR A 93 -3.16 10.37 -11.20
CA THR A 93 -3.72 11.71 -10.98
C THR A 93 -4.63 11.74 -9.76
N ALA A 94 -5.51 10.74 -9.61
CA ALA A 94 -6.39 10.62 -8.46
C ALA A 94 -5.59 10.29 -7.17
N ASN A 95 -4.50 9.53 -7.27
CA ASN A 95 -3.65 9.22 -6.13
C ASN A 95 -2.90 10.47 -5.63
N GLU A 96 -2.32 11.24 -6.55
CA GLU A 96 -1.65 12.50 -6.23
C GLU A 96 -2.63 13.51 -5.61
N TYR A 97 -3.85 13.58 -6.15
CA TYR A 97 -4.91 14.41 -5.59
C TYR A 97 -5.21 14.03 -4.13
N GLU A 98 -5.48 12.76 -3.83
CA GLU A 98 -5.85 12.32 -2.48
C GLU A 98 -4.69 12.42 -1.48
N ASN A 99 -3.45 12.22 -1.92
CA ASN A 99 -2.26 12.33 -1.08
C ASN A 99 -2.03 13.76 -0.54
N THR A 100 -2.52 14.78 -1.25
CA THR A 100 -2.42 16.19 -0.81
C THR A 100 -3.55 16.62 0.13
N ARG A 101 -4.55 15.75 0.37
CA ARG A 101 -5.72 16.08 1.18
C ARG A 101 -5.54 15.65 2.62
N LYS A 102 -6.10 16.48 3.52
CA LYS A 102 -6.22 16.12 4.94
C LYS A 102 -7.06 14.83 5.06
N PRO A 103 -6.69 13.89 5.96
CA PRO A 103 -5.69 14.01 7.03
C PRO A 103 -4.25 13.61 6.63
N CYS A 104 -3.90 13.53 5.34
CA CYS A 104 -2.58 13.12 4.84
C CYS A 104 -2.17 11.72 5.32
N ASP A 105 -3.11 10.78 5.27
CA ASP A 105 -2.97 9.41 5.76
C ASP A 105 -2.75 8.37 4.65
N THR A 106 -2.77 8.81 3.41
CA THR A 106 -2.40 8.03 2.24
C THR A 106 -0.96 8.34 1.83
N MET A 107 -0.34 7.43 1.08
CA MET A 107 0.98 7.63 0.51
C MET A 107 1.02 6.92 -0.84
N LYS A 108 1.49 7.64 -1.86
CA LYS A 108 1.81 7.05 -3.15
C LYS A 108 3.12 6.27 -3.05
N VAL A 109 3.08 5.02 -3.49
CA VAL A 109 4.24 4.15 -3.71
C VAL A 109 4.48 4.05 -5.21
#